data_AF-W4ATT1-F1
#
_entry.id   AF-W4ATT1-F1
#
_cell.length_a   1.000
_cell.length_b   1.000
_cell.length_c   1.000
_cell.angle_alpha   90.00
_cell.angle_beta   90.00
_cell.angle_gamma   90.00
#
_symmetry.space_group_name_H-M   'P 1'
#
loop_
_entity.id
_entity.type
_entity.pdbx_description
1 polymer ?
#
loop_
_entity_poly.entity_id
_entity_poly.type
_entity_poly.pdbx_seq_one_letter_code
_entity_poly.pdbx_strand_id
1 'polypeptide(L)'
;MSHPFRITVLSDTHMPKKAKELPAPLLEDLRHSDLIIHAGDWSKWELYELLSQYAPVEGVAGNVDDEVIIDRLGYHRIVLAEGKRIGIVHGHGQGGTTPSRARKAFHDSEVDCIVFGHSHIPFLENKAC
;
A
#
# COMPACT_ATOMS: atom_id res chain seq x y z
N MET A 1 -13.86 20.58 14.99
CA MET A 1 -12.86 21.08 14.01
C MET A 1 -12.55 19.91 13.09
N SER A 2 -12.79 20.03 11.78
CA SER A 2 -12.39 18.98 10.83
C SER A 2 -10.86 18.97 10.75
N HIS A 3 -10.21 17.88 11.12
CA HIS A 3 -8.80 17.69 10.80
C HIS A 3 -8.66 17.43 9.29
N PRO A 4 -7.49 17.72 8.68
CA PRO A 4 -7.20 17.24 7.34
C PRO A 4 -7.34 15.72 7.27
N PHE A 5 -7.89 15.21 6.16
CA PHE A 5 -7.96 13.77 5.93
C PHE A 5 -6.55 13.20 5.76
N ARG A 6 -6.17 12.21 6.57
CA ARG A 6 -4.81 11.63 6.59
C ARG A 6 -4.82 10.20 6.09
N ILE A 7 -4.03 9.95 5.05
CA ILE A 7 -3.74 8.61 4.54
C ILE A 7 -2.32 8.22 4.95
N THR A 8 -2.17 7.14 5.71
CA THR A 8 -0.85 6.55 6.00
C THR A 8 -0.55 5.48 4.96
N VAL A 9 0.61 5.58 4.31
CA VAL A 9 1.03 4.65 3.26
C VAL A 9 2.22 3.82 3.73
N LEU A 10 2.09 2.50 3.61
CA LEU A 10 3.09 1.50 3.99
C LEU A 10 3.35 0.54 2.83
N SER A 11 4.46 -0.18 2.88
CA SER A 11 4.81 -1.25 1.93
C SER A 11 5.97 -2.05 2.47
N ASP A 12 6.13 -3.29 1.98
CA ASP A 12 7.31 -4.12 2.21
C ASP A 12 7.66 -4.29 3.71
N THR A 13 6.62 -4.40 4.54
CA THR A 13 6.76 -4.50 6.01
C THR A 13 7.39 -5.83 6.42
N HIS A 14 7.09 -6.91 5.68
CA HIS A 14 7.65 -8.25 5.90
C HIS A 14 7.59 -8.78 7.35
N MET A 15 6.51 -8.48 8.09
CA MET A 15 6.33 -8.98 9.45
C MET A 15 5.75 -10.40 9.44
N PRO A 16 6.20 -11.29 10.36
CA PRO A 16 7.13 -11.04 11.47
C PRO A 16 8.61 -11.30 11.11
N LYS A 17 8.93 -11.62 9.85
CA LYS A 17 10.28 -12.06 9.45
C LYS A 17 11.34 -10.97 9.59
N LYS A 18 11.00 -9.71 9.31
CA LYS A 18 11.92 -8.56 9.34
C LYS A 18 11.80 -7.72 10.60
N ALA A 19 10.67 -7.78 11.29
CA ALA A 19 10.43 -7.08 12.55
C ALA A 19 9.39 -7.83 13.40
N LYS A 20 9.48 -7.72 14.73
CA LYS A 20 8.47 -8.26 15.66
C LYS A 20 7.38 -7.25 16.00
N GLU A 21 7.71 -5.97 15.92
CA GLU A 21 6.84 -4.85 16.29
C GLU A 21 7.04 -3.72 15.27
N LEU A 22 5.99 -2.91 15.08
CA LEU A 22 6.08 -1.68 14.28
C LEU A 22 6.83 -0.60 15.08
N PRO A 23 7.62 0.27 14.44
CA PRO A 23 8.33 1.35 15.12
C PRO A 23 7.37 2.29 15.86
N ALA A 24 7.72 2.72 17.07
CA ALA A 24 6.89 3.61 17.88
C ALA A 24 6.44 4.90 17.16
N PRO A 25 7.28 5.58 16.34
CA PRO A 25 6.82 6.74 15.57
C PRO A 25 5.69 6.40 14.58
N LEU A 26 5.77 5.24 13.91
CA LEU A 26 4.71 4.78 13.02
C LEU A 26 3.41 4.52 13.80
N LEU A 27 3.50 3.93 14.99
CA LEU A 27 2.33 3.70 15.84
C LEU A 27 1.64 5.00 16.26
N GLU A 28 2.37 6.10 16.43
CA GLU A 28 1.80 7.43 16.67
C GLU A 28 1.11 7.99 15.44
N ASP A 29 1.71 7.86 14.26
CA ASP A 29 1.11 8.34 13.01
C ASP A 29 -0.16 7.56 12.65
N LEU A 30 -0.19 6.25 12.91
CA LEU A 30 -1.36 5.40 12.69
C LEU A 30 -2.57 5.85 13.51
N ARG A 31 -2.39 6.35 14.73
CA ARG A 31 -3.49 6.87 15.58
C ARG A 31 -4.24 8.06 14.98
N HIS A 32 -3.62 8.75 14.03
CA HIS A 32 -4.18 9.93 13.38
C HIS A 32 -4.63 9.65 11.94
N SER A 33 -4.64 8.39 11.52
CA SER A 33 -4.97 8.00 10.15
C SER A 33 -6.48 7.85 9.97
N ASP A 34 -6.99 8.37 8.87
CA ASP A 34 -8.38 8.14 8.42
C ASP A 34 -8.45 6.94 7.46
N LEU A 35 -7.34 6.64 6.79
CA LEU A 35 -7.16 5.50 5.91
C LEU A 35 -5.71 5.01 5.97
N ILE A 36 -5.51 3.70 5.92
CA ILE A 36 -4.19 3.08 5.78
C ILE A 36 -4.15 2.38 4.43
N ILE A 37 -3.09 2.62 3.65
CA ILE A 37 -2.80 1.92 2.39
C ILE A 37 -1.54 1.10 2.58
N HIS A 38 -1.56 -0.18 2.22
CA HIS A 38 -0.36 -1.04 2.19
C HIS A 38 -0.12 -1.62 0.78
N ALA A 39 1.03 -1.33 0.19
CA ALA A 39 1.37 -1.70 -1.19
C ALA A 39 1.96 -3.11 -1.33
N GLY A 40 1.53 -4.06 -0.51
CA GLY A 40 1.98 -5.46 -0.54
C GLY A 40 3.26 -5.78 0.23
N ASP A 41 3.58 -7.07 0.29
CA ASP A 41 4.66 -7.66 1.09
C ASP A 41 4.43 -7.45 2.60
N TRP A 42 3.27 -7.90 3.07
CA TRP A 42 2.87 -7.91 4.49
C TRP A 42 3.64 -8.97 5.28
N SER A 43 3.76 -10.16 4.66
CA SER A 43 4.28 -11.45 5.13
C SER A 43 3.44 -12.27 6.10
N LYS A 44 2.46 -11.71 6.81
CA LYS A 44 1.42 -12.48 7.52
C LYS A 44 0.13 -11.68 7.66
N TRP A 45 -1.02 -12.36 7.66
CA TRP A 45 -2.34 -11.74 7.71
C TRP A 45 -2.55 -10.92 9.00
N GLU A 46 -1.89 -11.33 10.09
CA GLU A 46 -1.90 -10.68 11.39
C GLU A 46 -1.46 -9.21 11.32
N LEU A 47 -0.63 -8.82 10.34
CA LEU A 47 -0.29 -7.41 10.12
C LEU A 47 -1.49 -6.60 9.64
N TYR A 48 -2.31 -7.16 8.75
CA TYR A 48 -3.55 -6.50 8.32
C TYR A 48 -4.48 -6.29 9.51
N GLU A 49 -4.63 -7.30 10.38
CA GLU A 49 -5.45 -7.23 11.58
C GLU A 49 -4.91 -6.20 12.59
N LEU A 50 -3.58 -6.12 12.73
CA LEU A 50 -2.93 -5.10 13.55
C LEU A 50 -3.23 -3.69 13.03
N LEU A 51 -3.03 -3.43 11.74
CA LEU A 51 -3.26 -2.11 11.15
C LEU A 51 -4.76 -1.73 11.18
N SER A 52 -5.65 -2.70 11.05
CA SER A 52 -7.11 -2.50 11.09
C SER A 52 -7.63 -2.03 12.45
N GLN A 53 -6.81 -2.07 13.51
CA GLN A 53 -7.16 -1.51 14.81
C GLN A 53 -7.04 0.03 14.85
N TYR A 54 -6.35 0.64 13.89
CA TYR A 54 -6.09 2.07 13.85
C TYR A 54 -7.04 2.82 12.92
N ALA A 55 -7.27 2.30 11.72
CA ALA A 55 -8.14 2.89 10.70
C ALA A 55 -8.56 1.82 9.68
N PRO A 56 -9.53 2.10 8.78
CA PRO A 56 -9.76 1.26 7.61
C PRO A 56 -8.46 0.99 6.83
N VAL A 57 -8.26 -0.26 6.42
CA VAL A 57 -7.05 -0.69 5.71
C VAL A 57 -7.41 -1.12 4.29
N GLU A 58 -6.74 -0.53 3.33
CA GLU A 58 -6.77 -0.92 1.94
C GLU A 58 -5.38 -1.42 1.52
N GLY A 59 -5.34 -2.43 0.66
CA GLY A 59 -4.06 -2.90 0.17
C GLY A 59 -4.15 -4.07 -0.77
N VAL A 60 -2.98 -4.54 -1.17
CA VAL A 60 -2.78 -5.57 -2.18
C VAL A 60 -1.75 -6.57 -1.71
N ALA A 61 -1.71 -7.76 -2.31
CA ALA A 61 -0.65 -8.73 -2.12
C ALA A 61 0.63 -8.31 -2.88
N GLY A 62 1.78 -8.59 -2.26
CA GLY A 62 3.10 -8.51 -2.87
C GLY A 62 3.62 -9.87 -3.32
N ASN A 63 4.91 -9.94 -3.67
CA ASN A 63 5.50 -11.16 -4.22
C ASN A 63 5.89 -12.22 -3.19
N VAL A 64 5.93 -11.89 -1.89
CA VAL A 64 6.25 -12.87 -0.83
C VAL A 64 5.05 -13.24 0.06
N ASP A 65 3.88 -12.70 -0.24
CA ASP A 65 2.67 -12.96 0.55
C ASP A 65 2.06 -14.34 0.24
N ASP A 66 1.38 -14.91 1.23
CA ASP A 66 0.76 -16.23 1.12
C ASP A 66 -0.65 -16.18 0.50
N GLU A 67 -1.19 -17.36 0.17
CA GLU A 67 -2.50 -17.52 -0.51
C GLU A 67 -3.64 -16.81 0.25
N VAL A 68 -3.59 -16.77 1.59
CA VAL A 68 -4.61 -16.10 2.40
C VAL A 68 -4.66 -14.60 2.09
N ILE A 69 -3.50 -13.95 1.98
CA ILE A 69 -3.41 -12.52 1.64
C ILE A 69 -3.82 -12.31 0.17
N ILE A 70 -3.35 -13.16 -0.73
CA ILE A 70 -3.63 -13.07 -2.17
C ILE A 70 -5.15 -13.17 -2.42
N ASP A 71 -5.81 -14.16 -1.84
CA ASP A 71 -7.25 -14.39 -2.01
C ASP A 71 -8.11 -13.25 -1.48
N ARG A 72 -7.67 -12.63 -0.37
CA ARG A 72 -8.42 -11.54 0.28
C ARG A 72 -8.21 -10.18 -0.36
N LEU A 73 -6.99 -9.88 -0.79
CA LEU A 73 -6.60 -8.53 -1.19
C LEU A 73 -6.42 -8.38 -2.71
N GLY A 74 -6.09 -9.46 -3.42
CA GLY A 74 -5.70 -9.42 -4.82
C GLY A 74 -4.39 -8.66 -5.05
N TYR A 75 -3.95 -8.56 -6.30
CA TYR A 75 -2.66 -7.94 -6.64
C TYR A 75 -2.71 -6.46 -7.02
N HIS A 76 -3.90 -5.94 -7.29
CA HIS A 76 -4.12 -4.54 -7.60
C HIS A 76 -5.50 -4.09 -7.10
N ARG A 77 -5.63 -2.81 -6.76
CA ARG A 77 -6.89 -2.21 -6.31
C ARG A 77 -6.94 -0.74 -6.71
N ILE A 78 -8.14 -0.20 -6.92
CA ILE A 78 -8.38 1.25 -7.00
C ILE A 78 -9.27 1.62 -5.82
N VAL A 79 -8.86 2.61 -5.05
CA VAL A 79 -9.64 3.13 -3.91
C VAL A 79 -10.02 4.58 -4.15
N LEU A 80 -11.19 4.98 -3.70
CA LEU A 80 -11.67 6.36 -3.75
C LEU A 80 -11.54 6.99 -2.37
N ALA A 81 -10.70 8.00 -2.21
CA ALA A 81 -10.52 8.73 -0.95
C ALA A 81 -10.57 10.23 -1.24
N GLU A 82 -11.45 10.96 -0.55
CA GLU A 82 -11.63 12.42 -0.74
C GLU A 82 -11.77 12.84 -2.22
N GLY A 83 -12.50 12.05 -3.01
CA GLY A 83 -12.72 12.29 -4.44
C GLY A 83 -11.52 11.99 -5.35
N LYS A 84 -10.46 11.37 -4.83
CA LYS A 84 -9.27 10.94 -5.59
C LYS A 84 -9.22 9.42 -5.73
N ARG A 85 -8.95 8.96 -6.95
CA ARG A 85 -8.75 7.54 -7.29
C ARG A 85 -7.29 7.19 -7.11
N ILE A 86 -7.00 6.33 -6.16
CA ILE A 86 -5.65 5.87 -5.85
C ILE A 86 -5.53 4.43 -6.31
N GLY A 87 -4.68 4.19 -7.31
CA GLY A 87 -4.30 2.85 -7.75
C GLY A 87 -3.23 2.29 -6.82
N ILE A 88 -3.41 1.06 -6.35
CA ILE A 88 -2.47 0.38 -5.45
C ILE A 88 -2.01 -0.91 -6.15
N VAL A 89 -0.70 -1.11 -6.26
CA VAL A 89 -0.09 -2.32 -6.82
C VAL A 89 1.29 -2.52 -6.22
N HIS A 90 1.72 -3.76 -5.95
CA HIS A 90 3.05 -3.94 -5.38
C HIS A 90 4.19 -3.57 -6.35
N GLY A 91 4.02 -3.89 -7.64
CA GLY A 91 4.99 -3.54 -8.68
C GLY A 91 6.07 -4.60 -8.94
N HIS A 92 5.89 -5.83 -8.47
CA HIS A 92 6.72 -6.99 -8.78
C HIS A 92 6.42 -7.57 -10.18
N GLY A 93 7.23 -8.54 -10.64
CA GLY A 93 7.08 -9.20 -11.94
C GLY A 93 8.33 -9.12 -12.82
N GLN A 94 8.22 -9.50 -14.09
CA GLN A 94 9.35 -9.48 -15.03
C GLN A 94 9.26 -8.33 -16.03
N GLY A 95 10.42 -7.80 -16.43
CA GLY A 95 10.56 -6.74 -17.43
C GLY A 95 10.28 -5.34 -16.88
N GLY A 96 11.04 -4.36 -17.40
CA GLY A 96 10.92 -2.95 -17.01
C GLY A 96 11.35 -2.64 -15.57
N THR A 97 11.17 -1.39 -15.18
CA THR A 97 11.40 -0.91 -13.80
C THR A 97 10.12 -1.02 -12.96
N THR A 98 10.23 -1.01 -11.64
CA THR A 98 9.07 -0.99 -10.72
C THR A 98 8.07 0.13 -11.04
N PRO A 99 8.48 1.40 -11.23
CA PRO A 99 7.55 2.46 -11.64
C PRO A 99 6.87 2.18 -12.99
N SER A 100 7.59 1.58 -13.95
CA SER A 100 6.99 1.23 -15.25
C SER A 100 5.94 0.13 -15.13
N ARG A 101 6.16 -0.88 -14.28
CA ARG A 101 5.20 -1.95 -13.98
C ARG A 101 3.98 -1.40 -13.25
N ALA A 102 4.18 -0.52 -12.27
CA ALA A 102 3.10 0.14 -11.56
C ALA A 102 2.20 0.97 -12.49
N ARG A 103 2.80 1.76 -13.39
CA ARG A 103 2.05 2.49 -14.42
C ARG A 103 1.30 1.57 -15.38
N LYS A 104 1.94 0.47 -15.82
CA LYS A 104 1.31 -0.52 -16.68
C LYS A 104 0.09 -1.15 -16.00
N ALA A 105 0.11 -1.41 -14.70
CA ALA A 105 -1.01 -2.01 -13.99
C ALA A 105 -2.31 -1.18 -14.07
N PHE A 106 -2.20 0.12 -14.35
CA PHE A 106 -3.33 1.05 -14.44
C PHE A 106 -3.41 1.76 -15.80
N HIS A 107 -2.85 1.18 -16.88
CA HIS A 107 -2.82 1.88 -18.17
C HIS A 107 -4.20 2.13 -18.78
N ASP A 108 -5.16 1.23 -18.52
CA ASP A 108 -6.57 1.33 -18.96
C ASP A 108 -7.50 1.88 -17.86
N SER A 109 -6.92 2.29 -16.73
CA SER A 109 -7.67 2.77 -15.57
C SER A 109 -7.31 4.21 -15.30
N GLU A 110 -8.32 5.05 -15.20
CA GLU A 110 -8.09 6.42 -14.77
C GLU A 110 -7.85 6.47 -13.25
N VAL A 111 -6.65 6.88 -12.86
CA VAL A 111 -6.23 7.07 -11.46
C VAL A 111 -5.55 8.42 -11.31
N ASP A 112 -5.75 9.08 -10.17
CA ASP A 112 -5.12 10.36 -9.82
C ASP A 112 -3.73 10.16 -9.20
N CYS A 113 -3.49 9.00 -8.58
CA CYS A 113 -2.23 8.64 -7.93
C CYS A 113 -2.02 7.12 -8.03
N ILE A 114 -0.76 6.68 -8.09
CA ILE A 114 -0.39 5.27 -7.99
C ILE A 114 0.55 5.09 -6.80
N VAL A 115 0.18 4.19 -5.90
CA VAL A 115 0.99 3.75 -4.76
C VAL A 115 1.55 2.36 -5.07
N PHE A 116 2.86 2.22 -4.92
CA PHE A 116 3.56 0.95 -5.18
C PHE A 116 4.79 0.75 -4.30
N GLY A 117 5.27 -0.49 -4.22
CA GLY A 117 6.34 -0.96 -3.33
C GLY A 117 7.50 -1.63 -4.05
N HIS A 118 7.93 -2.80 -3.54
CA HIS A 118 8.84 -3.79 -4.14
C HIS A 118 10.33 -3.40 -4.19
N SER A 119 10.68 -2.16 -4.50
CA SER A 119 12.08 -1.78 -4.66
C SER A 119 12.80 -1.50 -3.35
N HIS A 120 12.07 -1.25 -2.24
CA HIS A 120 12.58 -0.62 -1.02
C HIS A 120 13.33 0.71 -1.23
N ILE A 121 13.13 1.36 -2.38
CA ILE A 121 13.76 2.63 -2.73
C ILE A 121 12.67 3.68 -2.80
N PRO A 122 12.72 4.74 -1.97
CA PRO A 122 11.78 5.85 -2.04
C PRO A 122 11.73 6.43 -3.46
N PHE A 123 10.52 6.57 -3.99
CA PHE A 123 10.28 7.12 -5.32
C PHE A 123 9.06 8.05 -5.29
N LEU A 124 9.21 9.23 -5.88
CA LEU A 124 8.12 10.17 -6.12
C LEU A 124 8.30 10.77 -7.51
N GLU A 125 7.26 10.67 -8.33
CA GLU A 125 7.20 11.28 -9.66
C GLU A 125 5.88 12.05 -9.75
N ASN A 126 5.98 13.36 -9.98
CA ASN A 126 4.82 14.17 -10.35
C ASN A 126 4.82 14.29 -11.87
N LYS A 127 3.72 13.89 -12.51
CA LYS A 127 3.50 14.20 -13.92
C LYS A 127 2.65 15.45 -14.02
N ALA A 128 3.11 16.41 -14.82
CA ALA A 128 2.24 17.48 -15.27
C ALA A 128 1.13 16.84 -16.13
N CYS A 129 -0.11 17.25 -15.86
CA CYS A 129 -1.26 16.93 -16.68
C CYS A 129 -1.05 17.42 -18.13
#